data_AF-A0A653C582-F1
#
_entry.id   AF-A0A653C582-F1
#
_cell.length_a   1.000
_cell.length_b   1.000
_cell.length_c   1.000
_cell.angle_alpha   90.00
_cell.angle_beta   90.00
_cell.angle_gamma   90.00
#
_symmetry.space_group_name_H-M   'P 1'
#
loop_
_entity.id
_entity.type
_entity.pdbx_description
1 polymer ?
#
loop_
_entity_poly.entity_id
_entity_poly.type
_entity_poly.pdbx_seq_one_letter_code
_entity_poly.pdbx_strand_id
1 'polypeptide(L)'
;MSLLSVASLLGSILLTPFLTLLVCIIFLASIGQSLGVRRLYVKLLLMIFEYGRKDIESVAKRKHDLEDENESNTLEKSYEEKTPGTPNGMKNGVINGANNLISRDDKLVLVPEPPSKQEANSKSFVDEAKEGKEIPNFELSTVFDYIKVGIEAIIEDQVTSRFEAEELKNWNLLIRTNRGYEFISWKLTVIWLCGFFIRYFFLFPLRVIICCFGIMALVVSTALIGYLPNGWLKRWVNRKMYVISNRILVRSLSGIVRIHNKHWHPCSGSVCVANHTSPVDVIMISTDNCYSLIGQRHGGFLGIFQRALARASPHIWFERSEARDRHAVAKRLKEHVSNPENPPILIFPEGTCINNTSVMQFKKGSFEVGSIIYPVAIKYDPRFGDAFWNSSKVIIEPLSSIQVR
;
A
#
# COMPACT_ATOMS: atom_id res chain seq x y z
N MET A 1 -41.54 -17.88 -29.03
CA MET A 1 -40.14 -17.52 -29.32
C MET A 1 -39.28 -18.77 -29.23
N SER A 2 -38.39 -19.00 -30.20
CA SER A 2 -37.39 -20.07 -30.08
C SER A 2 -36.44 -19.76 -28.92
N LEU A 3 -35.84 -20.79 -28.31
CA LEU A 3 -34.86 -20.62 -27.22
C LEU A 3 -33.73 -19.66 -27.63
N LEU A 4 -33.36 -19.68 -28.91
CA LEU A 4 -32.37 -18.81 -29.52
C LEU A 4 -32.81 -17.34 -29.58
N SER A 5 -34.09 -17.05 -29.85
CA SER A 5 -34.58 -15.66 -29.84
C SER A 5 -34.78 -15.11 -28.44
N VAL A 6 -35.10 -15.96 -27.45
CA VAL A 6 -35.10 -15.57 -26.03
C VAL A 6 -33.67 -15.28 -25.56
N ALA A 7 -32.70 -16.13 -25.89
CA ALA A 7 -31.29 -15.93 -25.56
C ALA A 7 -30.71 -14.69 -26.26
N SER A 8 -31.06 -14.44 -27.52
CA SER A 8 -30.64 -13.25 -28.27
C SER A 8 -31.22 -11.97 -27.67
N LEU A 9 -32.49 -11.99 -27.24
CA LEU A 9 -33.14 -10.84 -26.61
C LEU A 9 -32.53 -10.55 -25.23
N LEU A 10 -32.37 -11.58 -24.38
CA LEU A 10 -31.71 -11.46 -23.07
C LEU A 10 -30.26 -11.02 -23.20
N GLY A 11 -29.53 -11.59 -24.17
CA GLY A 11 -28.17 -11.19 -24.51
C GLY A 11 -28.10 -9.73 -24.92
N SER A 12 -29.03 -9.24 -25.75
CA SER A 12 -29.06 -7.83 -26.16
C SER A 12 -29.38 -6.89 -25.00
N ILE A 13 -30.28 -7.28 -24.09
CA ILE A 13 -30.65 -6.51 -22.90
C ILE A 13 -29.49 -6.38 -21.92
N LEU A 14 -28.62 -7.39 -21.79
CA LEU A 14 -27.49 -7.37 -20.85
C LEU A 14 -26.19 -6.86 -21.47
N LEU A 15 -25.88 -7.26 -22.71
CA LEU A 15 -24.63 -6.94 -23.39
C LEU A 15 -24.57 -5.48 -23.82
N THR A 16 -25.65 -4.94 -24.38
CA THR A 16 -25.68 -3.54 -24.87
C THR A 16 -25.42 -2.52 -23.77
N PRO A 17 -26.08 -2.55 -22.59
CA PRO A 17 -25.75 -1.62 -21.52
C PRO A 17 -24.36 -1.87 -20.93
N PHE A 18 -23.90 -3.12 -20.88
CA PHE A 18 -22.55 -3.43 -20.43
C PHE A 18 -21.47 -2.83 -21.34
N LEU A 19 -21.61 -2.98 -22.66
CA LEU A 19 -20.71 -2.39 -23.65
C LEU A 19 -20.77 -0.86 -23.62
N THR A 20 -21.98 -0.30 -23.53
CA THR A 20 -22.15 1.16 -23.37
C THR A 20 -21.43 1.65 -22.12
N LEU A 21 -21.59 0.97 -20.98
CA LEU A 21 -20.88 1.28 -19.74
C LEU A 21 -19.36 1.21 -19.92
N LEU A 22 -18.86 0.16 -20.57
CA LEU A 22 -17.43 -0.03 -20.84
C LEU A 22 -16.86 1.12 -21.70
N VAL A 23 -17.54 1.46 -22.79
CA VAL A 23 -17.16 2.57 -23.68
C VAL A 23 -17.19 3.88 -22.93
N CYS A 24 -18.23 4.15 -22.13
CA CYS A 24 -18.30 5.35 -21.30
C CYS A 24 -17.13 5.43 -20.30
N ILE A 25 -16.77 4.32 -19.64
CA ILE A 25 -15.63 4.29 -18.70
C ILE A 25 -14.32 4.62 -19.44
N ILE A 26 -14.09 4.02 -20.60
CA ILE A 26 -12.89 4.23 -21.41
C ILE A 26 -12.83 5.67 -21.93
N PHE A 27 -13.95 6.20 -22.45
CA PHE A 27 -14.05 7.56 -22.95
C PHE A 27 -13.79 8.59 -21.84
N LEU A 28 -14.41 8.43 -20.66
CA LEU A 28 -14.17 9.31 -19.53
C LEU A 28 -12.71 9.24 -19.05
N ALA A 29 -12.10 8.05 -19.11
CA ALA A 29 -10.68 7.88 -18.79
C ALA A 29 -9.78 8.63 -19.78
N SER A 30 -10.08 8.63 -21.08
CA SER A 30 -9.26 9.29 -22.09
C SER A 30 -9.26 10.82 -21.92
N ILE A 31 -10.41 11.41 -21.61
CA ILE A 31 -10.52 12.85 -21.32
C ILE A 31 -10.09 13.22 -19.89
N GLY A 32 -9.79 12.23 -19.03
CA GLY A 32 -9.39 12.46 -17.63
C GLY A 32 -10.53 12.89 -16.71
N GLN A 33 -11.79 12.72 -17.13
CA GLN A 33 -12.96 13.08 -16.35
C GLN A 33 -13.55 11.87 -15.59
N SER A 34 -14.50 12.15 -14.71
CA SER A 34 -15.27 11.12 -14.02
C SER A 34 -16.65 11.68 -13.65
N LEU A 35 -17.70 10.93 -13.96
CA LEU A 35 -19.10 11.24 -13.59
C LEU A 35 -19.38 11.16 -12.07
N GLY A 36 -18.34 10.98 -11.23
CA GLY A 36 -18.51 10.92 -9.78
C GLY A 36 -19.06 9.60 -9.23
N VAL A 37 -19.51 8.66 -10.07
CA VAL A 37 -19.98 7.32 -9.67
C VAL A 37 -19.00 6.62 -8.73
N ARG A 38 -17.70 6.68 -9.04
CA ARG A 38 -16.64 6.09 -8.20
C ARG A 38 -16.51 6.79 -6.83
N ARG A 39 -16.69 8.11 -6.79
CA ARG A 39 -16.71 8.87 -5.53
C ARG A 39 -17.93 8.52 -4.69
N LEU A 40 -19.08 8.32 -5.33
CA LEU A 40 -20.30 7.84 -4.66
C LEU A 40 -20.10 6.43 -4.09
N TYR A 41 -19.53 5.51 -4.88
CA TYR A 41 -19.18 4.16 -4.43
C TYR A 41 -18.24 4.19 -3.23
N VAL A 42 -17.20 5.03 -3.25
CA VAL A 42 -16.29 5.22 -2.10
C VAL A 42 -17.02 5.78 -0.88
N LYS A 43 -17.92 6.75 -1.04
CA LYS A 43 -18.73 7.27 0.07
C LYS A 43 -19.64 6.19 0.66
N LEU A 44 -20.27 5.38 -0.18
CA LEU A 44 -21.09 4.24 0.25
C LEU A 44 -20.26 3.22 1.03
N LEU A 45 -19.06 2.87 0.54
CA LEU A 45 -18.15 1.98 1.26
C LEU A 45 -17.76 2.53 2.63
N LEU A 46 -17.43 3.83 2.72
CA LEU A 46 -17.11 4.45 4.01
C LEU A 46 -18.29 4.38 4.99
N MET A 47 -19.51 4.61 4.51
CA MET A 47 -20.73 4.46 5.32
C MET A 47 -20.90 3.02 5.82
N ILE A 48 -20.65 2.03 4.96
CA ILE A 48 -20.69 0.60 5.33
C ILE A 48 -19.61 0.26 6.35
N PHE A 49 -18.38 0.75 6.18
CA PHE A 49 -17.29 0.50 7.13
C PHE A 49 -17.56 1.14 8.49
N GLU A 50 -18.11 2.36 8.52
CA GLU A 50 -18.50 3.02 9.76
C GLU A 50 -19.62 2.26 10.47
N TYR A 51 -20.60 1.75 9.73
CA TYR A 51 -21.65 0.89 10.27
C TYR A 51 -21.06 -0.39 10.88
N GLY A 52 -20.19 -1.08 10.14
CA GLY A 52 -19.52 -2.30 10.64
C GLY A 52 -18.72 -2.05 11.91
N ARG A 53 -17.95 -0.94 11.96
CA ARG A 53 -17.20 -0.54 13.16
C ARG A 53 -18.10 -0.35 14.39
N LYS A 54 -19.22 0.38 14.25
CA LYS A 54 -20.15 0.61 15.37
C LYS A 54 -20.79 -0.69 15.88
N ASP A 55 -21.15 -1.60 14.98
CA ASP A 55 -21.72 -2.90 15.36
C ASP A 55 -20.70 -3.72 16.17
N ILE A 56 -19.46 -3.77 15.70
CA ILE A 56 -18.34 -4.45 16.36
C ILE A 56 -18.05 -3.87 17.74
N GLU A 57 -17.92 -2.54 17.85
CA GLU A 57 -17.72 -1.85 19.14
C GLU A 57 -18.87 -2.16 20.12
N SER A 58 -20.12 -2.23 19.63
CA SER A 58 -21.28 -2.58 20.45
C SER A 58 -21.27 -4.04 20.93
N VAL A 59 -20.74 -4.97 20.13
CA VAL A 59 -20.63 -6.38 20.50
C VAL A 59 -19.46 -6.57 21.47
N ALA A 60 -18.33 -5.91 21.23
CA ALA A 60 -17.18 -5.93 22.13
C ALA A 60 -17.54 -5.37 23.51
N LYS A 61 -18.28 -4.24 23.57
CA LYS A 61 -18.76 -3.67 24.83
C LYS A 61 -19.69 -4.65 25.57
N ARG A 62 -20.66 -5.25 24.88
CA ARG A 62 -21.54 -6.26 25.48
C ARG A 62 -20.78 -7.47 26.01
N LYS A 63 -19.72 -7.90 25.32
CA LYS A 63 -18.89 -9.01 25.77
C LYS A 63 -18.09 -8.65 27.03
N HIS A 64 -17.53 -7.44 27.08
CA HIS A 64 -16.86 -6.91 28.26
C HIS A 64 -17.81 -6.79 29.45
N ASP A 65 -19.02 -6.23 29.24
CA ASP A 65 -20.04 -6.10 30.28
C ASP A 65 -20.43 -7.49 30.85
N LEU A 66 -20.51 -8.53 30.00
CA LEU A 66 -20.78 -9.92 30.42
C LEU A 66 -19.58 -10.59 31.12
N GLU A 67 -18.35 -10.24 30.76
CA GLU A 67 -17.14 -10.73 31.44
C GLU A 67 -17.01 -10.09 32.82
N ASP A 68 -17.31 -8.79 32.97
CA ASP A 68 -17.38 -8.09 34.24
C ASP A 68 -18.50 -8.64 35.16
N GLU A 69 -19.69 -8.93 34.61
CA GLU A 69 -20.80 -9.56 35.34
C GLU A 69 -20.47 -10.99 35.78
N ASN A 70 -19.68 -11.74 35.00
CA ASN A 70 -19.24 -13.07 35.39
C ASN A 70 -18.10 -13.02 36.42
N GLU A 71 -17.15 -12.10 36.33
CA GLU A 71 -16.11 -11.93 37.36
C GLU A 71 -16.72 -11.48 38.69
N SER A 72 -17.68 -10.56 38.67
CA SER A 72 -18.42 -10.13 39.87
C SER A 72 -19.30 -11.24 40.48
N ASN A 73 -19.97 -12.06 39.66
CA ASN A 73 -20.69 -13.25 40.16
C ASN A 73 -19.76 -14.35 40.69
N THR A 74 -18.55 -14.47 40.14
CA THR A 74 -17.54 -15.43 40.63
C THR A 74 -16.92 -14.95 41.95
N LEU A 75 -16.76 -13.62 42.10
CA LEU A 75 -16.35 -12.98 43.34
C LEU A 75 -17.45 -13.09 44.41
N GLU A 76 -18.73 -12.86 44.10
CA GLU A 76 -19.85 -13.02 45.06
C GLU A 76 -20.02 -14.46 45.57
N LYS A 77 -19.66 -15.48 44.80
CA LYS A 77 -19.64 -16.89 45.27
C LYS A 77 -18.41 -17.28 46.09
N SER A 78 -17.43 -16.38 46.25
CA SER A 78 -16.18 -16.66 46.97
C SER A 78 -16.03 -15.92 48.32
N TYR A 79 -17.03 -15.14 48.75
CA TYR A 79 -16.97 -14.34 49.98
C TYR A 79 -17.65 -14.97 51.21
N GLU A 80 -17.49 -16.29 51.42
CA GLU A 80 -17.62 -16.91 52.75
C GLU A 80 -16.40 -17.80 53.07
N GLU A 81 -15.17 -17.28 52.97
CA GLU A 81 -14.09 -17.62 53.93
C GLU A 81 -12.86 -16.70 53.74
N LYS A 82 -12.32 -16.16 54.85
CA LYS A 82 -11.24 -15.16 54.91
C LYS A 82 -9.85 -15.80 55.03
N THR A 83 -8.84 -15.29 54.31
CA THR A 83 -7.58 -14.67 54.85
C THR A 83 -6.61 -14.22 53.72
N PRO A 84 -5.65 -13.30 53.98
CA PRO A 84 -5.09 -12.38 52.96
C PRO A 84 -3.69 -12.74 52.40
N GLY A 85 -3.46 -12.43 51.13
CA GLY A 85 -2.14 -12.40 50.48
C GLY A 85 -2.22 -11.92 49.01
N THR A 86 -1.56 -10.81 48.69
CA THR A 86 -1.36 -10.14 47.37
C THR A 86 -0.53 -10.98 46.36
N PRO A 87 -0.29 -10.62 45.06
CA PRO A 87 -0.46 -9.31 44.37
C PRO A 87 -0.99 -9.28 42.90
N ASN A 88 -1.41 -8.07 42.50
CA ASN A 88 -1.28 -7.40 41.18
C ASN A 88 -1.47 -8.18 39.87
N GLY A 89 -2.69 -8.05 39.30
CA GLY A 89 -2.99 -8.21 37.88
C GLY A 89 -3.22 -6.84 37.22
N MET A 90 -2.56 -6.65 36.08
CA MET A 90 -2.47 -5.44 35.27
C MET A 90 -3.84 -4.98 34.74
N LYS A 91 -4.31 -3.81 35.19
CA LYS A 91 -5.52 -3.15 34.65
C LYS A 91 -5.17 -2.47 33.32
N ASN A 92 -5.66 -2.99 32.21
CA ASN A 92 -5.67 -2.26 30.94
C ASN A 92 -6.78 -1.20 30.99
N GLY A 93 -6.35 0.06 31.09
CA GLY A 93 -7.24 1.22 31.15
C GLY A 93 -8.06 1.41 29.88
N VAL A 94 -9.37 1.43 30.06
CA VAL A 94 -10.35 2.00 29.13
C VAL A 94 -10.07 3.51 29.01
N ILE A 95 -9.64 3.97 27.83
CA ILE A 95 -9.61 5.40 27.51
C ILE A 95 -10.91 5.76 26.81
N ASN A 96 -11.83 6.34 27.58
CA ASN A 96 -13.02 7.00 27.07
C ASN A 96 -12.64 8.32 26.36
N GLY A 97 -13.20 8.51 25.15
CA GLY A 97 -13.57 9.82 24.63
C GLY A 97 -12.49 10.68 23.96
N ALA A 98 -12.30 10.49 22.65
CA ALA A 98 -11.90 11.58 21.76
C ALA A 98 -12.37 11.33 20.31
N ASN A 99 -13.15 12.27 19.77
CA ASN A 99 -13.65 12.34 18.40
C ASN A 99 -12.52 12.57 17.37
N ASN A 100 -11.59 11.64 17.19
CA ASN A 100 -10.51 11.80 16.21
C ASN A 100 -10.56 10.70 15.13
N LEU A 101 -10.97 11.11 13.92
CA LEU A 101 -11.07 10.32 12.69
C LEU A 101 -9.74 9.76 12.16
N ILE A 102 -8.63 10.06 12.83
CA ILE A 102 -7.33 9.41 12.71
C ILE A 102 -6.70 9.55 14.10
N SER A 103 -6.64 8.48 14.90
CA SER A 103 -5.69 8.44 16.02
C SER A 103 -4.31 8.28 15.39
N ARG A 104 -3.69 9.42 15.09
CA ARG A 104 -2.24 9.53 15.08
C ARG A 104 -1.86 9.74 16.54
N ASP A 105 -1.32 8.72 17.16
CA ASP A 105 -0.53 8.96 18.35
C ASP A 105 0.69 9.77 17.91
N ASP A 106 0.65 11.09 18.12
CA ASP A 106 1.84 11.96 18.01
C ASP A 106 2.91 11.58 19.04
N LYS A 107 2.63 10.61 19.94
CA LYS A 107 3.61 9.92 20.79
C LYS A 107 4.48 8.88 20.05
N LEU A 108 4.19 8.55 18.79
CA LEU A 108 5.02 7.63 18.00
C LEU A 108 6.14 8.34 17.22
N VAL A 109 6.26 9.66 17.33
CA VAL A 109 7.55 10.34 17.11
C VAL A 109 8.25 10.37 18.46
N LEU A 110 8.80 9.22 18.86
CA LEU A 110 9.78 9.18 19.93
C LEU A 110 11.05 9.85 19.41
N VAL A 111 11.12 11.17 19.58
CA VAL A 111 12.41 11.79 19.94
C VAL A 111 12.86 11.03 21.19
N PRO A 112 14.13 10.57 21.30
CA PRO A 112 14.57 9.81 22.46
C PRO A 112 14.14 10.55 23.73
N GLU A 113 13.16 10.01 24.45
CA GLU A 113 12.81 10.56 25.76
C GLU A 113 14.04 10.35 26.64
N PRO A 114 14.50 11.38 27.38
CA PRO A 114 15.50 11.16 28.40
C PRO A 114 14.96 10.09 29.37
N PRO A 115 15.80 9.15 29.83
CA PRO A 115 15.36 7.95 30.53
C PRO A 115 14.40 8.30 31.66
N SER A 116 13.24 7.66 31.65
CA SER A 116 12.21 7.89 32.66
C SER A 116 12.74 7.50 34.03
N LYS A 117 12.29 8.19 35.10
CA LYS A 117 12.78 7.97 36.48
C LYS A 117 12.56 6.54 37.03
N GLN A 118 11.90 5.65 36.28
CA GLN A 118 11.81 4.22 36.61
C GLN A 118 12.96 3.38 36.04
N GLU A 119 13.65 3.82 34.98
CA GLU A 119 14.87 3.17 34.47
C GLU A 119 16.13 3.51 35.28
N ALA A 120 16.04 4.52 36.16
CA ALA A 120 17.13 4.90 37.06
C ALA A 120 17.41 3.86 38.18
N ASN A 121 16.58 2.82 38.31
CA ASN A 121 16.69 1.84 39.40
C ASN A 121 17.04 0.41 38.97
N SER A 122 17.20 0.14 37.67
CA SER A 122 17.82 -1.10 37.21
C SER A 122 19.30 -0.85 37.02
N LYS A 123 20.10 -1.04 38.08
CA LYS A 123 21.56 -1.02 37.97
C LYS A 123 21.99 -2.07 36.94
N SER A 124 22.64 -1.64 35.87
CA SER A 124 23.23 -2.57 34.92
C SER A 124 24.46 -3.24 35.57
N PHE A 125 24.71 -4.50 35.27
CA PHE A 125 25.89 -5.25 35.76
C PHE A 125 27.23 -4.54 35.42
N VAL A 126 27.21 -3.68 34.39
CA VAL A 126 28.35 -2.85 33.95
C VAL A 126 28.65 -1.72 34.95
N ASP A 127 27.64 -1.22 35.65
CA ASP A 127 27.80 -0.18 36.68
C ASP A 127 28.33 -0.79 38.00
N GLU A 128 27.96 -2.02 38.32
CA GLU A 128 28.48 -2.74 39.49
C GLU A 128 29.92 -3.25 39.31
N ALA A 129 30.30 -3.62 38.08
CA ALA A 129 31.67 -4.02 37.76
C ALA A 129 32.69 -2.87 37.85
N LYS A 130 32.24 -1.61 37.71
CA LYS A 130 33.11 -0.42 37.88
C LYS A 130 33.34 -0.03 39.34
N GLU A 131 32.50 -0.48 40.27
CA GLU A 131 32.61 -0.18 41.72
C GLU A 131 33.47 -1.20 42.51
N GLY A 132 34.14 -2.14 41.83
CA GLY A 132 35.12 -3.03 42.48
C GLY A 132 34.54 -4.02 43.48
N LYS A 133 33.25 -4.37 43.37
CA LYS A 133 32.65 -5.46 44.15
C LYS A 133 32.86 -6.80 43.45
N GLU A 134 33.17 -7.83 44.24
CA GLU A 134 33.31 -9.21 43.76
C GLU A 134 32.08 -9.61 42.94
N ILE A 135 32.34 -10.10 41.73
CA ILE A 135 31.32 -10.57 40.79
C ILE A 135 30.59 -11.75 41.47
N PRO A 136 29.29 -11.64 41.78
CA PRO A 136 28.56 -12.78 42.31
C PRO A 136 28.53 -13.87 41.24
N ASN A 137 28.59 -15.14 41.66
CA ASN A 137 28.63 -16.33 40.81
C ASN A 137 27.84 -16.15 39.51
N PHE A 138 28.52 -16.29 38.36
CA PHE A 138 27.89 -16.24 37.05
C PHE A 138 26.78 -17.29 36.96
N GLU A 139 25.53 -16.83 36.99
CA GLU A 139 24.36 -17.68 36.86
C GLU A 139 23.94 -17.68 35.39
N LEU A 140 23.81 -18.86 34.80
CA LEU A 140 23.46 -19.01 33.38
C LEU A 140 22.13 -18.32 33.03
N SER A 141 21.25 -18.14 34.02
CA SER A 141 19.97 -17.42 33.93
C SER A 141 20.13 -15.98 33.43
N THR A 142 21.21 -15.29 33.83
CA THR A 142 21.47 -13.90 33.42
C THR A 142 21.68 -13.77 31.91
N VAL A 143 22.17 -14.82 31.25
CA VAL A 143 22.32 -14.84 29.77
C VAL A 143 20.95 -14.82 29.09
N PHE A 144 19.92 -15.44 29.69
CA PHE A 144 18.57 -15.43 29.12
C PHE A 144 17.94 -14.05 29.10
N ASP A 145 18.25 -13.19 30.09
CA ASP A 145 17.76 -11.81 30.08
C ASP A 145 18.38 -10.99 28.95
N TYR A 146 19.68 -11.14 28.71
CA TYR A 146 20.35 -10.49 27.57
C TYR A 146 19.88 -11.04 26.22
N ILE A 147 19.65 -12.35 26.12
CA ILE A 147 19.06 -12.98 24.92
C ILE A 147 17.65 -12.45 24.72
N LYS A 148 16.84 -12.36 25.78
CA LYS A 148 15.49 -11.81 25.73
C LYS A 148 15.50 -10.36 25.25
N VAL A 149 16.31 -9.49 25.84
CA VAL A 149 16.44 -8.08 25.40
C VAL A 149 16.94 -8.00 23.96
N GLY A 150 17.89 -8.84 23.56
CA GLY A 150 18.36 -8.91 22.18
C GLY A 150 17.27 -9.38 21.20
N ILE A 151 16.47 -10.37 21.59
CA ILE A 151 15.32 -10.86 20.81
C ILE A 151 14.22 -9.80 20.76
N GLU A 152 13.88 -9.14 21.86
CA GLU A 152 12.90 -8.04 21.93
C GLU A 152 13.34 -6.88 21.05
N ALA A 153 14.62 -6.49 21.06
CA ALA A 153 15.14 -5.46 20.18
C ALA A 153 15.10 -5.84 18.68
N ILE A 154 15.17 -7.13 18.34
CA ILE A 154 14.99 -7.63 16.97
C ILE A 154 13.50 -7.70 16.59
N ILE A 155 12.64 -8.11 17.51
CA ILE A 155 11.18 -8.22 17.30
C ILE A 155 10.54 -6.82 17.18
N GLU A 156 10.98 -5.86 17.98
CA GLU A 156 10.50 -4.48 17.99
C GLU A 156 11.25 -3.57 17.01
N ASP A 157 12.02 -4.14 16.08
CA ASP A 157 12.78 -3.36 15.11
C ASP A 157 11.86 -2.51 14.23
N GLN A 158 12.05 -1.19 14.33
CA GLN A 158 11.31 -0.17 13.59
C GLN A 158 11.45 -0.29 12.07
N VAL A 159 12.47 -1.03 11.59
CA VAL A 159 12.71 -1.27 10.16
C VAL A 159 11.87 -2.43 9.63
N THR A 160 11.85 -3.57 10.32
CA THR A 160 11.16 -4.78 9.83
C THR A 160 9.66 -4.56 9.66
N SER A 161 9.02 -3.85 10.59
CA SER A 161 7.59 -3.47 10.50
C SER A 161 7.21 -2.65 9.27
N ARG A 162 8.18 -1.97 8.60
CA ARG A 162 7.94 -1.20 7.36
C ARG A 162 7.86 -2.08 6.11
N PHE A 163 8.28 -3.33 6.24
CA PHE A 163 8.20 -4.37 5.20
C PHE A 163 7.02 -5.32 5.41
N GLU A 164 6.09 -4.97 6.31
CA GLU A 164 4.86 -5.70 6.55
C GLU A 164 3.63 -4.89 6.12
N ALA A 165 2.55 -5.59 5.77
CA ALA A 165 1.30 -4.93 5.42
C ALA A 165 0.74 -4.20 6.64
N GLU A 166 0.26 -2.97 6.47
CA GLU A 166 -0.36 -2.21 7.56
C GLU A 166 -1.65 -2.93 8.01
N GLU A 167 -1.68 -3.35 9.29
CA GLU A 167 -2.88 -3.91 9.89
C GLU A 167 -3.85 -2.80 10.28
N LEU A 168 -5.07 -2.89 9.75
CA LEU A 168 -6.09 -1.90 10.03
C LEU A 168 -6.78 -2.22 11.36
N LYS A 169 -6.82 -1.25 12.26
CA LYS A 169 -7.61 -1.32 13.50
C LYS A 169 -9.13 -1.41 13.24
N ASN A 170 -9.60 -1.08 12.03
CA ASN A 170 -11.03 -1.03 11.68
C ASN A 170 -11.44 -2.18 10.76
N TRP A 171 -12.69 -2.65 10.93
CA TRP A 171 -13.30 -3.61 10.01
C TRP A 171 -13.55 -2.99 8.64
N ASN A 172 -13.19 -3.75 7.61
CA ASN A 172 -13.54 -3.46 6.24
C ASN A 172 -13.97 -4.76 5.55
N LEU A 173 -14.43 -4.66 4.30
CA LEU A 173 -14.85 -5.82 3.51
C LEU A 173 -13.67 -6.70 3.03
N LEU A 174 -12.43 -6.41 3.46
CA LEU A 174 -11.21 -7.06 3.01
C LEU A 174 -10.66 -7.96 4.13
N ILE A 175 -10.64 -9.27 3.89
CA ILE A 175 -10.15 -10.26 4.86
C ILE A 175 -8.63 -10.16 5.06
N ARG A 176 -7.89 -9.68 4.04
CA ARG A 176 -6.42 -9.73 3.99
C ARG A 176 -5.70 -9.12 5.19
N THR A 177 -6.23 -8.05 5.79
CA THR A 177 -5.56 -7.26 6.85
C THR A 177 -6.25 -7.37 8.20
N ASN A 178 -7.25 -8.24 8.34
CA ASN A 178 -8.09 -8.28 9.53
C ASN A 178 -8.47 -9.73 9.86
N ARG A 179 -7.65 -10.37 10.73
CA ARG A 179 -7.78 -11.79 11.12
C ARG A 179 -8.68 -12.05 12.34
N GLY A 180 -9.29 -11.00 12.91
CA GLY A 180 -10.03 -11.11 14.18
C GLY A 180 -11.54 -10.84 14.09
N TYR A 181 -12.03 -10.32 12.96
CA TYR A 181 -13.37 -9.75 12.86
C TYR A 181 -14.25 -10.42 11.79
N GLU A 182 -13.87 -11.61 11.33
CA GLU A 182 -14.51 -12.31 10.22
C GLU A 182 -15.98 -12.71 10.50
N PHE A 183 -16.35 -12.92 11.77
CA PHE A 183 -17.67 -13.48 12.14
C PHE A 183 -18.27 -12.89 13.42
N ILE A 184 -18.15 -11.58 13.63
CA ILE A 184 -18.67 -10.95 14.86
C ILE A 184 -20.21 -10.85 14.87
N SER A 185 -20.83 -10.68 13.70
CA SER A 185 -22.28 -10.42 13.61
C SER A 185 -22.85 -10.93 12.29
N TRP A 186 -23.99 -11.62 12.33
CA TRP A 186 -24.66 -12.17 11.15
C TRP A 186 -25.02 -11.09 10.13
N LYS A 187 -25.31 -9.86 10.59
CA LYS A 187 -25.59 -8.70 9.72
C LYS A 187 -24.35 -8.33 8.90
N LEU A 188 -23.18 -8.29 9.53
CA LEU A 188 -21.91 -8.00 8.85
C LEU A 188 -21.55 -9.11 7.89
N THR A 189 -21.80 -10.37 8.24
CA THR A 189 -21.60 -11.52 7.34
C THR A 189 -22.45 -11.42 6.08
N VAL A 190 -23.72 -11.04 6.19
CA VAL A 190 -24.60 -10.83 5.01
C VAL A 190 -24.09 -9.67 4.14
N ILE A 191 -23.71 -8.55 4.74
CA ILE A 191 -23.12 -7.41 4.01
C ILE A 191 -21.82 -7.84 3.30
N TRP A 192 -21.00 -8.63 3.97
CA TRP A 192 -19.76 -9.16 3.42
C TRP A 192 -20.02 -10.11 2.25
N LEU A 193 -20.97 -11.05 2.36
CA LEU A 193 -21.36 -11.98 1.30
C LEU A 193 -21.89 -11.24 0.06
N CYS A 194 -22.77 -10.25 0.26
CA CYS A 194 -23.24 -9.39 -0.82
C CYS A 194 -22.08 -8.62 -1.48
N GLY A 195 -21.18 -8.06 -0.67
CA GLY A 195 -19.98 -7.37 -1.15
C GLY A 195 -19.01 -8.29 -1.88
N PHE A 196 -18.85 -9.54 -1.44
CA PHE A 196 -18.08 -10.58 -2.12
C PHE A 196 -18.69 -10.87 -3.49
N PHE A 197 -19.99 -11.16 -3.55
CA PHE A 197 -20.69 -11.44 -4.80
C PHE A 197 -20.53 -10.30 -5.83
N ILE A 198 -20.78 -9.05 -5.42
CA ILE A 198 -20.62 -7.88 -6.31
C ILE A 198 -19.18 -7.74 -6.80
N ARG A 199 -18.19 -7.92 -5.92
CA ARG A 199 -16.77 -7.75 -6.26
C ARG A 199 -16.29 -8.78 -7.27
N TYR A 200 -16.58 -10.07 -7.05
CA TYR A 200 -15.99 -11.13 -7.87
C TYR A 200 -16.80 -11.47 -9.12
N PHE A 201 -18.13 -11.28 -9.13
CA PHE A 201 -18.96 -11.61 -10.29
C PHE A 201 -19.19 -10.43 -11.24
N PHE A 202 -19.09 -9.19 -10.77
CA PHE A 202 -19.34 -8.00 -11.60
C PHE A 202 -18.11 -7.10 -11.73
N LEU A 203 -17.55 -6.66 -10.59
CA LEU A 203 -16.45 -5.68 -10.62
C LEU A 203 -15.16 -6.29 -11.15
N PHE A 204 -14.78 -7.50 -10.71
CA PHE A 204 -13.53 -8.14 -11.10
C PHE A 204 -13.47 -8.44 -12.61
N PRO A 205 -14.47 -9.09 -13.24
CA PRO A 205 -14.46 -9.30 -14.70
C PRO A 205 -14.40 -8.00 -15.48
N LEU A 206 -15.17 -6.98 -15.08
CA LEU A 206 -15.11 -5.64 -15.67
C LEU A 206 -13.69 -5.04 -15.57
N ARG A 207 -13.04 -5.16 -14.42
CA ARG A 207 -11.66 -4.67 -14.20
C ARG A 207 -10.66 -5.40 -15.09
N VAL A 208 -10.78 -6.72 -15.23
CA VAL A 208 -9.92 -7.52 -16.12
C VAL A 208 -10.05 -7.05 -17.55
N ILE A 209 -11.28 -6.86 -18.05
CA ILE A 209 -11.52 -6.37 -19.42
C ILE A 209 -10.90 -4.98 -19.64
N ILE A 210 -11.11 -4.04 -18.72
CA ILE A 210 -10.52 -2.69 -18.79
C ILE A 210 -8.98 -2.78 -18.72
N CYS A 211 -8.42 -3.67 -17.91
CA CYS A 211 -6.98 -3.86 -17.77
C CYS A 211 -6.37 -4.38 -19.08
N CYS A 212 -6.96 -5.43 -19.66
CA CYS A 212 -6.55 -5.99 -20.94
C CYS A 212 -6.62 -4.92 -22.04
N PHE A 213 -7.72 -4.16 -22.11
CA PHE A 213 -7.85 -3.05 -23.05
C PHE A 213 -6.77 -1.98 -22.84
N GLY A 214 -6.51 -1.58 -21.59
CA GLY A 214 -5.48 -0.58 -21.26
C GLY A 214 -4.06 -1.02 -21.64
N ILE A 215 -3.70 -2.28 -21.37
CA ILE A 215 -2.41 -2.85 -21.77
C ILE A 215 -2.30 -2.90 -23.30
N MET A 216 -3.34 -3.41 -23.98
CA MET A 216 -3.34 -3.48 -25.44
C MET A 216 -3.24 -2.11 -26.08
N ALA A 217 -4.02 -1.13 -25.59
CA ALA A 217 -3.95 0.25 -26.06
C ALA A 217 -2.55 0.86 -25.88
N LEU A 218 -1.88 0.59 -24.75
CA LEU A 218 -0.50 1.02 -24.53
C LEU A 218 0.48 0.35 -25.50
N VAL A 219 0.42 -0.97 -25.67
CA VAL A 219 1.35 -1.71 -26.54
C VAL A 219 1.18 -1.32 -28.00
N VAL A 220 -0.07 -1.19 -28.47
CA VAL A 220 -0.38 -0.80 -29.85
C VAL A 220 0.00 0.67 -30.08
N SER A 221 -0.37 1.59 -29.19
CA SER A 221 -0.03 3.00 -29.36
C SER A 221 1.48 3.23 -29.38
N THR A 222 2.23 2.61 -28.47
CA THR A 222 3.69 2.71 -28.45
C THR A 222 4.37 2.08 -29.67
N ALA A 223 3.78 1.02 -30.25
CA ALA A 223 4.25 0.46 -31.52
C ALA A 223 4.01 1.45 -32.68
N LEU A 224 2.81 2.01 -32.80
CA LEU A 224 2.47 2.99 -33.84
C LEU A 224 3.33 4.26 -33.74
N ILE A 225 3.53 4.78 -32.53
CA ILE A 225 4.39 5.94 -32.27
C ILE A 225 5.86 5.66 -32.60
N GLY A 226 6.30 4.40 -32.44
CA GLY A 226 7.65 3.98 -32.79
C GLY A 226 8.02 4.24 -34.26
N TYR A 227 7.04 4.16 -35.16
CA TYR A 227 7.23 4.45 -36.59
C TYR A 227 7.26 5.94 -36.93
N LEU A 228 6.89 6.82 -35.99
CA LEU A 228 6.95 8.27 -36.23
C LEU A 228 8.40 8.77 -36.15
N PRO A 229 8.79 9.75 -37.01
CA PRO A 229 10.08 10.38 -36.94
C PRO A 229 10.24 11.14 -35.61
N ASN A 230 11.48 11.24 -35.13
CA ASN A 230 11.77 11.95 -33.90
C ASN A 230 11.51 13.46 -34.11
N GLY A 231 10.53 13.99 -33.37
CA GLY A 231 10.09 15.38 -33.52
C GLY A 231 9.01 15.73 -32.49
N TRP A 232 8.55 16.97 -32.54
CA TRP A 232 7.55 17.48 -31.60
C TRP A 232 6.25 16.66 -31.64
N LEU A 233 5.81 16.22 -32.82
CA LEU A 233 4.59 15.45 -33.00
C LEU A 233 4.68 14.08 -32.30
N LYS A 234 5.77 13.34 -32.51
CA LYS A 234 6.02 12.07 -31.82
C LYS A 234 5.98 12.25 -30.31
N ARG A 235 6.66 13.28 -29.79
CA ARG A 235 6.70 13.59 -28.34
C ARG A 235 5.31 13.95 -27.80
N TRP A 236 4.55 14.76 -28.53
CA TRP A 236 3.20 15.17 -28.14
C TRP A 236 2.23 13.99 -28.13
N VAL A 237 2.19 13.20 -29.20
CA VAL A 237 1.34 11.99 -29.30
C VAL A 237 1.73 10.99 -28.21
N ASN A 238 3.03 10.75 -28.00
CA ASN A 238 3.52 9.88 -26.94
C ASN A 238 3.05 10.34 -25.56
N ARG A 239 3.23 11.62 -25.22
CA ARG A 239 2.79 12.18 -23.94
C ARG A 239 1.28 11.99 -23.74
N LYS A 240 0.48 12.25 -24.77
CA LYS A 240 -0.98 12.08 -24.70
C LYS A 240 -1.39 10.61 -24.53
N MET A 241 -0.88 9.72 -25.38
CA MET A 241 -1.22 8.29 -25.33
C MET A 241 -0.73 7.64 -24.03
N TYR A 242 0.47 7.99 -23.56
CA TYR A 242 0.99 7.52 -22.28
C TYR A 242 0.05 7.86 -21.12
N VAL A 243 -0.39 9.12 -21.03
CA VAL A 243 -1.30 9.57 -19.97
C VAL A 243 -2.68 8.89 -20.11
N ILE A 244 -3.23 8.79 -21.32
CA ILE A 244 -4.52 8.13 -21.57
C ILE A 244 -4.48 6.66 -21.17
N SER A 245 -3.45 5.91 -21.60
CA SER A 245 -3.28 4.50 -21.26
C SER A 245 -3.16 4.30 -19.76
N ASN A 246 -2.34 5.11 -19.07
CA ASN A 246 -2.22 5.03 -17.61
C ASN A 246 -3.52 5.39 -16.89
N ARG A 247 -4.29 6.37 -17.38
CA ARG A 247 -5.64 6.66 -16.84
C ARG A 247 -6.57 5.46 -16.95
N ILE A 248 -6.57 4.76 -18.09
CA ILE A 248 -7.37 3.54 -18.29
C ILE A 248 -6.91 2.42 -17.34
N LEU A 249 -5.60 2.22 -17.17
CA LEU A 249 -5.05 1.23 -16.23
C LEU A 249 -5.41 1.55 -14.78
N VAL A 250 -5.37 2.82 -14.37
CA VAL A 250 -5.86 3.22 -13.03
C VAL A 250 -7.38 3.00 -12.91
N ARG A 251 -8.15 3.09 -14.01
CA ARG A 251 -9.57 2.72 -13.98
C ARG A 251 -9.78 1.24 -13.70
N SER A 252 -8.96 0.33 -14.24
CA SER A 252 -9.06 -1.11 -13.93
C SER A 252 -8.73 -1.42 -12.47
N LEU A 253 -7.85 -0.63 -11.83
CA LEU A 253 -7.57 -0.76 -10.39
C LEU A 253 -8.60 -0.07 -9.48
N SER A 254 -9.63 0.55 -10.05
CA SER A 254 -10.58 1.40 -9.31
C SER A 254 -9.93 2.57 -8.56
N GLY A 255 -8.71 2.96 -8.92
CA GLY A 255 -7.97 4.04 -8.26
C GLY A 255 -8.64 5.40 -8.39
N ILE A 256 -8.78 6.14 -7.28
CA ILE A 256 -9.11 7.57 -7.30
C ILE A 256 -7.83 8.33 -6.98
N VAL A 257 -7.17 8.86 -8.00
CA VAL A 257 -5.97 9.66 -7.82
C VAL A 257 -6.37 11.11 -7.58
N ARG A 258 -5.98 11.66 -6.43
CA ARG A 258 -6.09 13.10 -6.14
C ARG A 258 -4.69 13.68 -6.18
N ILE A 259 -4.50 14.67 -7.04
CA ILE A 259 -3.20 15.34 -7.23
C ILE A 259 -3.35 16.74 -6.70
N HIS A 260 -2.52 17.05 -5.70
CA HIS A 260 -2.41 18.37 -5.10
C HIS A 260 -1.27 19.14 -5.79
N ASN A 261 -1.32 20.47 -5.76
CA ASN A 261 -0.23 21.33 -6.26
C ASN A 261 0.18 21.08 -7.73
N LYS A 262 -0.82 20.90 -8.61
CA LYS A 262 -0.61 20.64 -10.04
C LYS A 262 0.27 21.66 -10.79
N HIS A 263 0.38 22.89 -10.29
CA HIS A 263 1.26 23.88 -10.91
C HIS A 263 2.76 23.51 -10.81
N TRP A 264 3.15 22.62 -9.89
CA TRP A 264 4.52 22.12 -9.73
C TRP A 264 4.76 20.76 -10.43
N HIS A 265 4.17 20.53 -11.60
CA HIS A 265 4.42 19.30 -12.33
C HIS A 265 5.91 19.19 -12.76
N PRO A 266 6.50 17.98 -12.69
CA PRO A 266 7.86 17.76 -13.19
C PRO A 266 7.98 18.10 -14.68
N CYS A 267 8.93 18.97 -14.99
CA CYS A 267 9.20 19.44 -16.35
C CYS A 267 10.15 18.50 -17.11
N SER A 268 10.21 18.64 -18.44
CA SER A 268 11.20 17.91 -19.24
C SER A 268 12.64 18.24 -18.79
N GLY A 269 13.57 17.29 -18.94
CA GLY A 269 14.97 17.45 -18.49
C GLY A 269 15.15 17.51 -16.96
N SER A 270 14.18 17.03 -16.17
CA SER A 270 14.24 17.05 -14.70
C SER A 270 14.09 15.66 -14.07
N VAL A 271 14.21 15.59 -12.74
CA VAL A 271 14.05 14.36 -11.95
C VAL A 271 12.86 14.51 -11.01
N CYS A 272 11.92 13.57 -11.09
CA CYS A 272 10.83 13.38 -10.16
C CYS A 272 11.21 12.30 -9.14
N VAL A 273 11.19 12.63 -7.86
CA VAL A 273 11.56 11.72 -6.77
C VAL A 273 10.31 11.43 -5.94
N ALA A 274 9.92 10.16 -5.84
CA ALA A 274 8.75 9.74 -5.08
C ALA A 274 9.06 8.61 -4.09
N ASN A 275 8.35 8.57 -2.97
CA ASN A 275 8.35 7.39 -2.10
C ASN A 275 7.67 6.19 -2.79
N HIS A 276 8.01 4.97 -2.38
CA HIS A 276 7.63 3.76 -3.12
C HIS A 276 6.92 2.71 -2.26
N THR A 277 5.68 2.41 -2.60
CA THR A 277 4.83 1.40 -1.94
C THR A 277 4.59 0.19 -2.80
N SER A 278 4.51 0.39 -4.11
CA SER A 278 4.03 -0.63 -5.02
C SER A 278 4.49 -0.37 -6.45
N PRO A 279 4.69 -1.39 -7.29
CA PRO A 279 4.86 -1.20 -8.73
C PRO A 279 3.73 -0.37 -9.37
N VAL A 280 2.54 -0.38 -8.76
CA VAL A 280 1.38 0.43 -9.18
C VAL A 280 1.61 1.94 -9.05
N ASP A 281 2.56 2.40 -8.23
CA ASP A 281 2.89 3.82 -8.05
C ASP A 281 3.22 4.50 -9.39
N VAL A 282 3.91 3.77 -10.27
CA VAL A 282 4.27 4.24 -11.61
C VAL A 282 3.03 4.65 -12.39
N ILE A 283 2.01 3.78 -12.42
CA ILE A 283 0.79 4.06 -13.19
C ILE A 283 -0.08 5.11 -12.50
N MET A 284 -0.05 5.21 -11.16
CA MET A 284 -0.79 6.23 -10.40
C MET A 284 -0.27 7.63 -10.68
N ILE A 285 1.05 7.85 -10.59
CA ILE A 285 1.68 9.15 -10.88
C ILE A 285 1.56 9.49 -12.38
N SER A 286 1.61 8.49 -13.26
CA SER A 286 1.54 8.65 -14.72
C SER A 286 0.16 9.05 -15.26
N THR A 287 -0.83 9.28 -14.39
CA THR A 287 -2.18 9.71 -14.80
C THR A 287 -2.27 11.19 -15.20
N ASP A 288 -1.27 12.00 -14.87
CA ASP A 288 -1.28 13.45 -15.15
C ASP A 288 0.00 13.95 -15.85
N ASN A 289 1.05 13.14 -15.91
CA ASN A 289 2.28 13.48 -16.60
C ASN A 289 2.94 12.25 -17.23
N CYS A 290 3.85 12.48 -18.18
CA CYS A 290 4.64 11.43 -18.84
C CYS A 290 6.04 11.38 -18.25
N TYR A 291 6.50 10.20 -17.89
CA TYR A 291 7.80 9.98 -17.23
C TYR A 291 8.66 9.00 -18.00
N SER A 292 9.96 9.22 -17.93
CA SER A 292 10.96 8.22 -18.28
C SER A 292 11.21 7.35 -17.06
N LEU A 293 11.05 6.06 -17.23
CA LEU A 293 11.19 5.08 -16.14
C LEU A 293 12.61 4.57 -16.07
N ILE A 294 13.07 4.31 -14.85
CA ILE A 294 14.29 3.57 -14.59
C ILE A 294 13.93 2.22 -14.00
N GLY A 295 14.59 1.18 -14.48
CA GLY A 295 14.48 -0.13 -13.85
C GLY A 295 15.48 -1.13 -14.38
N GLN A 296 15.50 -2.29 -13.73
CA GLN A 296 16.24 -3.43 -14.25
C GLN A 296 15.52 -4.00 -15.48
N ARG A 297 16.27 -4.50 -16.46
CA ARG A 297 15.70 -5.31 -17.55
C ARG A 297 15.11 -6.61 -17.00
N HIS A 298 13.88 -6.91 -17.40
CA HIS A 298 13.17 -8.13 -17.04
C HIS A 298 12.88 -8.98 -18.28
N GLY A 299 12.80 -10.30 -18.08
CA GLY A 299 12.31 -11.25 -19.08
C GLY A 299 10.79 -11.36 -19.10
N GLY A 300 10.27 -12.33 -19.85
CA GLY A 300 8.85 -12.70 -19.87
C GLY A 300 7.91 -11.55 -20.27
N PHE A 301 6.72 -11.52 -19.65
CA PHE A 301 5.68 -10.52 -19.90
C PHE A 301 6.14 -9.08 -19.61
N LEU A 302 6.85 -8.86 -18.49
CA LEU A 302 7.40 -7.55 -18.13
C LEU A 302 8.42 -7.07 -19.18
N GLY A 303 9.22 -7.97 -19.73
CA GLY A 303 10.14 -7.64 -20.83
C GLY A 303 9.43 -7.18 -22.11
N ILE A 304 8.29 -7.78 -22.46
CA ILE A 304 7.47 -7.34 -23.60
C ILE A 304 6.96 -5.91 -23.36
N PHE A 305 6.46 -5.65 -22.16
CA PHE A 305 5.98 -4.33 -21.75
C PHE A 305 7.09 -3.27 -21.77
N GLN A 306 8.27 -3.59 -21.21
CA GLN A 306 9.44 -2.72 -21.23
C GLN A 306 9.88 -2.39 -22.66
N ARG A 307 9.93 -3.38 -23.55
CA ARG A 307 10.26 -3.18 -24.97
C ARG A 307 9.22 -2.32 -25.68
N ALA A 308 7.94 -2.48 -25.35
CA ALA A 308 6.88 -1.65 -25.92
C ALA A 308 7.06 -0.18 -25.54
N LEU A 309 7.23 0.10 -24.25
CA LEU A 309 7.49 1.45 -23.73
C LEU A 309 8.74 2.10 -24.37
N ALA A 310 9.83 1.33 -24.49
CA ALA A 310 11.09 1.82 -25.06
C ALA A 310 11.00 2.27 -26.52
N ARG A 311 9.96 1.87 -27.29
CA ARG A 311 9.76 2.34 -28.67
C ARG A 311 9.28 3.79 -28.75
N ALA A 312 8.59 4.27 -27.72
CA ALA A 312 7.91 5.56 -27.77
C ALA A 312 8.58 6.65 -26.92
N SER A 313 9.35 6.25 -25.89
CA SER A 313 9.96 7.15 -24.92
C SER A 313 11.36 6.66 -24.50
N PRO A 314 12.30 7.57 -24.18
CA PRO A 314 13.65 7.21 -23.74
C PRO A 314 13.68 6.69 -22.29
N HIS A 315 13.11 5.50 -22.06
CA HIS A 315 13.22 4.80 -20.77
C HIS A 315 14.64 4.25 -20.57
N ILE A 316 15.13 4.29 -19.32
CA ILE A 316 16.47 3.85 -18.97
C ILE A 316 16.40 2.47 -18.31
N TRP A 317 16.84 1.44 -19.02
CA TRP A 317 16.84 0.07 -18.52
C TRP A 317 18.27 -0.41 -18.28
N PHE A 318 18.56 -0.87 -17.07
CA PHE A 318 19.88 -1.38 -16.68
C PHE A 318 19.90 -2.90 -16.66
N GLU A 319 21.03 -3.50 -16.99
CA GLU A 319 21.28 -4.90 -16.67
C GLU A 319 21.57 -5.09 -15.18
N ARG A 320 21.36 -6.30 -14.65
CA ARG A 320 21.52 -6.56 -13.21
C ARG A 320 22.96 -6.29 -12.72
N SER A 321 23.96 -6.56 -13.56
CA SER A 321 25.37 -6.28 -13.31
C SER A 321 25.64 -4.77 -13.29
N GLU A 322 25.13 -4.06 -14.29
CA GLU A 322 25.34 -2.63 -14.48
C GLU A 322 24.57 -1.76 -13.47
N ALA A 323 23.40 -2.20 -13.01
CA ALA A 323 22.63 -1.50 -11.98
C ALA A 323 23.38 -1.39 -10.65
N ARG A 324 24.42 -2.21 -10.44
CA ARG A 324 25.31 -2.13 -9.27
C ARG A 324 26.42 -1.09 -9.44
N ASP A 325 26.74 -0.70 -10.68
CA ASP A 325 27.72 0.33 -10.97
C ASP A 325 27.10 1.73 -10.86
N ARG A 326 27.38 2.39 -9.74
CA ARG A 326 26.88 3.74 -9.44
C ARG A 326 27.34 4.77 -10.47
N HIS A 327 28.53 4.63 -11.04
CA HIS A 327 29.06 5.59 -12.01
C HIS A 327 28.35 5.46 -13.35
N ALA A 328 28.14 4.21 -13.82
CA ALA A 328 27.38 3.95 -15.04
C ALA A 328 25.94 4.47 -14.94
N VAL A 329 25.29 4.24 -13.79
CA VAL A 329 23.94 4.76 -13.51
C VAL A 329 23.94 6.30 -13.54
N ALA A 330 24.79 6.95 -12.75
CA ALA A 330 24.85 8.42 -12.68
C ALA A 330 25.13 9.06 -14.04
N LYS A 331 26.02 8.46 -14.84
CA LYS A 331 26.32 8.92 -16.20
C LYS A 331 25.09 8.90 -17.10
N ARG A 332 24.33 7.80 -17.14
CA ARG A 332 23.11 7.71 -17.96
C ARG A 332 22.01 8.65 -17.51
N LEU A 333 21.85 8.82 -16.19
CA LEU A 333 20.90 9.80 -15.66
C LEU A 333 21.26 11.21 -16.13
N LYS A 334 22.55 11.57 -16.03
CA LYS A 334 23.08 12.86 -16.47
C LYS A 334 22.88 13.09 -17.97
N GLU A 335 23.19 12.10 -18.80
CA GLU A 335 22.96 12.14 -20.25
C GLU A 335 21.49 12.36 -20.59
N HIS A 336 20.58 11.68 -19.88
CA HIS A 336 19.14 11.82 -20.10
C HIS A 336 18.62 13.22 -19.76
N VAL A 337 18.98 13.75 -18.58
CA VAL A 337 18.53 15.10 -18.16
C VAL A 337 19.19 16.23 -18.95
N SER A 338 20.36 15.98 -19.57
CA SER A 338 21.05 16.97 -20.41
C SER A 338 20.25 17.33 -21.67
N ASN A 339 19.32 16.47 -22.09
CA ASN A 339 18.40 16.76 -23.19
C ASN A 339 17.10 17.38 -22.65
N PRO A 340 16.81 18.66 -22.93
CA PRO A 340 15.62 19.34 -22.42
C PRO A 340 14.31 18.81 -23.02
N GLU A 341 14.37 18.03 -24.10
CA GLU A 341 13.17 17.44 -24.73
C GLU A 341 12.78 16.10 -24.10
N ASN A 342 13.64 15.52 -23.27
CA ASN A 342 13.37 14.24 -22.64
C ASN A 342 12.34 14.39 -21.51
N PRO A 343 11.39 13.44 -21.36
CA PRO A 343 10.46 13.47 -20.23
C PRO A 343 11.21 13.37 -18.90
N PRO A 344 10.65 13.96 -17.81
CA PRO A 344 11.23 13.85 -16.48
C PRO A 344 11.46 12.38 -16.11
N ILE A 345 12.57 12.13 -15.43
CA ILE A 345 12.88 10.80 -14.91
C ILE A 345 12.05 10.56 -13.64
N LEU A 346 11.39 9.42 -13.51
CA LEU A 346 10.77 9.00 -12.25
C LEU A 346 11.70 8.07 -11.47
N ILE A 347 12.08 8.49 -10.26
CA ILE A 347 12.97 7.75 -9.36
C ILE A 347 12.28 7.48 -8.03
N PHE A 348 12.40 6.23 -7.58
CA PHE A 348 12.03 5.79 -6.24
C PHE A 348 13.31 5.57 -5.42
N PRO A 349 13.76 6.58 -4.65
CA PRO A 349 15.11 6.62 -4.09
C PRO A 349 15.30 5.66 -2.91
N GLU A 350 14.23 5.03 -2.40
CA GLU A 350 14.27 4.00 -1.37
C GLU A 350 14.92 2.70 -1.89
N GLY A 351 14.80 2.43 -3.19
CA GLY A 351 15.33 1.24 -3.85
C GLY A 351 14.53 -0.05 -3.58
N THR A 352 13.43 0.03 -2.84
CA THR A 352 12.49 -1.06 -2.55
C THR A 352 11.09 -0.48 -2.31
N CYS A 353 10.06 -1.33 -2.34
CA CYS A 353 8.73 -0.96 -1.87
C CYS A 353 8.65 -1.07 -0.34
N ILE A 354 7.98 -0.13 0.33
CA ILE A 354 7.69 -0.12 1.77
C ILE A 354 6.23 0.28 2.04
N ASN A 355 5.70 -0.02 3.22
CA ASN A 355 4.28 0.21 3.53
C ASN A 355 3.89 1.70 3.77
N ASN A 356 4.79 2.67 3.55
CA ASN A 356 4.58 4.11 3.71
C ASN A 356 4.15 4.60 5.10
N THR A 357 4.15 3.74 6.12
CA THR A 357 4.00 4.20 7.52
C THR A 357 5.20 5.03 7.97
N SER A 358 6.33 4.89 7.28
CA SER A 358 7.54 5.71 7.36
C SER A 358 8.24 5.71 6.00
N VAL A 359 9.18 6.64 5.78
CA VAL A 359 10.07 6.62 4.61
C VAL A 359 11.43 6.06 5.00
N MET A 360 12.02 5.23 4.14
CA MET A 360 13.37 4.72 4.35
C MET A 360 14.43 5.74 3.94
N GLN A 361 15.67 5.51 4.37
CA GLN A 361 16.81 6.32 3.94
C GLN A 361 16.94 6.29 2.41
N PHE A 362 16.91 7.48 1.81
CA PHE A 362 17.06 7.64 0.36
C PHE A 362 18.50 7.39 -0.09
N LYS A 363 18.65 6.70 -1.22
CA LYS A 363 19.95 6.49 -1.85
C LYS A 363 20.45 7.79 -2.47
N LYS A 364 21.64 8.24 -2.03
CA LYS A 364 22.29 9.48 -2.47
C LYS A 364 22.40 9.62 -4.01
N GLY A 365 22.67 8.51 -4.71
CA GLY A 365 22.87 8.52 -6.17
C GLY A 365 21.68 9.07 -6.97
N SER A 366 20.46 9.01 -6.41
CA SER A 366 19.27 9.62 -7.03
C SER A 366 19.32 11.15 -7.11
N PHE A 367 20.21 11.79 -6.34
CA PHE A 367 20.32 13.25 -6.19
C PHE A 367 21.62 13.81 -6.81
N GLU A 368 22.57 12.96 -7.20
CA GLU A 368 23.89 13.37 -7.72
C GLU A 368 23.86 13.77 -9.21
N VAL A 369 22.69 13.71 -9.86
CA VAL A 369 22.52 13.99 -11.29
C VAL A 369 22.72 15.48 -11.63
N GLY A 370 22.49 16.39 -10.66
CA GLY A 370 22.69 17.83 -10.83
C GLY A 370 21.59 18.53 -11.63
N SER A 371 20.38 17.97 -11.69
CA SER A 371 19.19 18.57 -12.33
C SER A 371 18.19 19.10 -11.30
N ILE A 372 17.17 19.82 -11.77
CA ILE A 372 16.01 20.20 -10.93
C ILE A 372 15.33 18.93 -10.42
N ILE A 373 15.05 18.90 -9.12
CA ILE A 373 14.37 17.81 -8.44
C ILE A 373 12.96 18.24 -8.05
N TYR A 374 11.98 17.43 -8.43
CA TYR A 374 10.58 17.56 -8.04
C TYR A 374 10.25 16.46 -7.04
N PRO A 375 10.14 16.77 -5.74
CA PRO A 375 9.68 15.81 -4.75
C PRO A 375 8.18 15.56 -4.90
N VAL A 376 7.78 14.30 -4.89
CA VAL A 376 6.38 13.85 -4.95
C VAL A 376 6.13 12.89 -3.80
N ALA A 377 5.06 13.12 -3.06
CA ALA A 377 4.60 12.19 -2.02
C ALA A 377 3.36 11.42 -2.51
N ILE A 378 3.41 10.10 -2.44
CA ILE A 378 2.28 9.21 -2.68
C ILE A 378 1.76 8.72 -1.34
N LYS A 379 0.45 8.80 -1.13
CA LYS A 379 -0.21 8.19 0.02
C LYS A 379 -1.46 7.45 -0.40
N TYR A 380 -1.54 6.20 -0.02
CA TYR A 380 -2.74 5.38 -0.15
C TYR A 380 -3.63 5.55 1.09
N ASP A 381 -4.93 5.45 0.89
CA ASP A 381 -5.89 5.45 1.99
C ASP A 381 -6.12 3.98 2.39
N PRO A 382 -5.55 3.54 3.53
CA PRO A 382 -5.47 2.12 3.85
C PRO A 382 -6.86 1.52 4.08
N ARG A 383 -7.88 2.35 4.36
CA ARG A 383 -9.28 1.91 4.51
C ARG A 383 -9.82 1.15 3.29
N PHE A 384 -9.31 1.44 2.09
CA PHE A 384 -9.78 0.80 0.85
C PHE A 384 -8.89 -0.34 0.36
N GLY A 385 -7.84 -0.66 1.11
CA GLY A 385 -6.89 -1.70 0.80
C GLY A 385 -5.46 -1.24 1.02
N ASP A 386 -4.60 -2.22 1.25
CA ASP A 386 -3.16 -2.01 1.35
C ASP A 386 -2.51 -2.23 -0.02
N ALA A 387 -1.74 -1.24 -0.47
CA ALA A 387 -1.04 -1.23 -1.75
C ALA A 387 0.37 -1.82 -1.65
N PHE A 388 0.86 -2.07 -0.43
CA PHE A 388 2.22 -2.52 -0.17
C PHE A 388 2.55 -3.81 -0.90
N TRP A 389 3.64 -3.77 -1.65
CA TRP A 389 4.19 -4.92 -2.36
C TRP A 389 5.42 -5.45 -1.62
N ASN A 390 5.29 -6.62 -1.01
CA ASN A 390 6.43 -7.32 -0.42
C ASN A 390 7.12 -8.18 -1.50
N SER A 391 8.31 -7.77 -1.92
CA SER A 391 9.08 -8.46 -2.96
C SER A 391 9.74 -9.77 -2.50
N SER A 392 9.93 -9.99 -1.19
CA SER A 392 10.55 -11.20 -0.65
C SER A 392 9.56 -12.36 -0.50
N LYS A 393 8.27 -12.09 -0.30
CA LYS A 393 7.21 -13.11 -0.14
C LYS A 393 6.69 -13.71 -1.46
N VAL A 394 7.10 -13.20 -2.62
CA VAL A 394 6.61 -13.66 -3.94
C VAL A 394 7.45 -14.82 -4.50
N ILE A 395 8.56 -15.17 -3.85
CA ILE A 395 9.41 -16.30 -4.23
C ILE A 395 9.21 -17.36 -3.14
N ILE A 396 8.55 -18.48 -3.46
CA ILE A 396 8.22 -19.63 -2.60
C ILE A 396 6.87 -19.53 -1.86
N GLU A 397 5.76 -19.70 -2.58
CA GLU A 397 4.62 -20.48 -2.04
C GLU A 397 4.17 -21.46 -3.14
N PRO A 398 4.17 -22.79 -2.87
CA PRO A 398 3.56 -23.78 -3.77
C PRO A 398 2.07 -23.46 -3.95
N LEU A 399 1.56 -23.70 -5.16
CA LEU A 399 0.18 -23.46 -5.60
C LEU A 399 -0.95 -24.08 -4.72
N SER A 400 -0.62 -24.81 -3.66
CA SER A 400 -1.56 -25.43 -2.72
C SER A 400 -2.04 -24.52 -1.58
N SER A 401 -1.43 -23.34 -1.35
CA SER A 401 -1.86 -22.38 -0.31
C SER A 401 -2.66 -21.19 -0.85
N ILE A 402 -3.23 -21.29 -2.05
CA ILE A 402 -4.17 -20.30 -2.60
C ILE A 402 -5.50 -20.43 -1.85
N GLN A 403 -5.54 -19.99 -0.59
CA GLN A 403 -6.74 -19.33 -0.09
C GLN A 403 -6.92 -18.09 -0.95
N VAL A 404 -8.07 -18.01 -1.60
CA VAL A 404 -8.47 -16.99 -2.58
C VAL A 404 -8.05 -15.60 -2.08
N ARG A 405 -6.97 -15.08 -2.68
CA ARG A 405 -6.32 -13.79 -2.40
C ARG A 405 -7.11 -12.61 -2.97
#